data_AF-A0A7K2EC41-F1
#
_entry.id   AF-A0A7K2EC41-F1
#
_cell.length_a   1.000
_cell.length_b   1.000
_cell.length_c   1.000
_cell.angle_alpha   90.00
_cell.angle_beta   90.00
_cell.angle_gamma   90.00
#
_symmetry.space_group_name_H-M   'P 1'
#
loop_
_entity.id
_entity.type
_entity.pdbx_description
1 polymer ?
#
loop_
_entity_poly.entity_id
_entity_poly.type
_entity_poly.pdbx_seq_one_letter_code
_entity_poly.pdbx_strand_id
1 'polypeptide(L)'
;PVFAWKGETLEEYWRCTEQVLRWPDGGGPTLILDDGGDATMLLHEGLAAERAGAVPEATTDASEEWRVVLATLHRVLAEDPGAWQRAAAGVRGVSEETTTGVHRLYRMQREGALLFPAINVNDSVTKSKFDNLYGCRHSLIDGLKRATDVMLGGKLAVVCGYGDVGKGCAAALAGQGARVVVTEVDPICALQAAMEGYQVCRLEDVMSTGDIFITATGCRDVITAEHMGRMKHQAIVGNIGHFDNEVDVAGLERLSDVQRVRVKDQVDEYVFPDGHSVILLSEGRLLNLGNATGHPSFVMSFSFTNQVLAQMELHANAEAYRDDAGRPQVVTLPKHLDEEVARLHLDALGIRLSRLSDEQADYLDVSPDGPYKPEHYKY
;
A
#
# COMPACT_ATOMS: atom_id res chain seq x y z
N PRO A 1 -7.31 -13.23 -18.25
CA PRO A 1 -6.26 -12.59 -19.08
C PRO A 1 -5.27 -11.87 -18.18
N VAL A 2 -4.00 -11.72 -18.57
CA VAL A 2 -2.99 -11.00 -17.77
C VAL A 2 -2.37 -9.91 -18.63
N PHE A 3 -2.32 -8.70 -18.10
CA PHE A 3 -1.72 -7.52 -18.74
C PHE A 3 -0.82 -6.86 -17.70
N ALA A 4 0.42 -7.35 -17.61
CA ALA A 4 1.41 -6.83 -16.67
C ALA A 4 2.83 -7.20 -17.12
N TRP A 5 3.78 -6.27 -17.02
CA TRP A 5 5.22 -6.55 -17.13
C TRP A 5 6.04 -5.59 -16.26
N LYS A 6 7.29 -5.96 -15.97
CA LYS A 6 8.20 -5.11 -15.19
C LYS A 6 8.73 -3.98 -16.07
N GLY A 7 8.63 -2.74 -15.57
CA GLY A 7 9.13 -1.55 -16.27
C GLY A 7 8.12 -0.92 -17.24
N GLU A 8 6.82 -1.06 -16.94
CA GLU A 8 5.76 -0.32 -17.61
C GLU A 8 5.97 1.20 -17.53
N THR A 9 5.60 1.92 -18.60
CA THR A 9 5.34 3.36 -18.49
C THR A 9 3.99 3.62 -17.82
N LEU A 10 3.72 4.86 -17.40
CA LEU A 10 2.41 5.23 -16.84
C LEU A 10 1.27 4.97 -17.84
N GLU A 11 1.48 5.24 -19.14
CA GLU A 11 0.48 4.97 -20.18
C GLU A 11 0.23 3.48 -20.37
N GLU A 12 1.26 2.65 -20.27
CA GLU A 12 1.13 1.20 -20.32
C GLU A 12 0.35 0.68 -19.11
N TYR A 13 0.69 1.15 -17.90
CA TYR A 13 -0.01 0.82 -16.66
C TYR A 13 -1.51 1.12 -16.75
N TRP A 14 -1.89 2.36 -17.08
CA TRP A 14 -3.30 2.75 -17.16
C TRP A 14 -4.05 2.06 -18.30
N ARG A 15 -3.35 1.70 -19.38
CA ARG A 15 -3.91 0.84 -20.43
C ARG A 15 -4.16 -0.57 -19.91
N CYS A 16 -3.25 -1.17 -19.15
CA CYS A 16 -3.45 -2.47 -18.52
C CYS A 16 -4.64 -2.44 -17.55
N THR A 17 -4.76 -1.37 -16.73
CA THR A 17 -5.88 -1.16 -15.80
C THR A 17 -7.22 -1.04 -16.54
N GLU A 18 -7.26 -0.35 -17.68
CA GLU A 18 -8.45 -0.35 -18.54
C GLU A 18 -8.76 -1.76 -19.09
N GLN A 19 -7.76 -2.50 -19.57
CA GLN A 19 -7.97 -3.83 -20.16
C GLN A 19 -8.55 -4.84 -19.17
N VAL A 20 -8.17 -4.79 -17.88
CA VAL A 20 -8.73 -5.71 -16.87
C VAL A 20 -10.20 -5.40 -16.53
N LEU A 21 -10.66 -4.18 -16.79
CA LEU A 21 -12.07 -3.78 -16.64
C LEU A 21 -12.92 -4.09 -17.89
N ARG A 22 -12.29 -4.42 -19.03
CA ARG A 22 -12.98 -4.76 -20.29
C ARG A 22 -13.09 -6.27 -20.47
N TRP A 23 -14.31 -6.80 -20.37
CA TRP A 23 -14.54 -8.24 -20.51
C TRP A 23 -14.83 -8.65 -21.95
N PRO A 24 -14.40 -9.86 -22.39
CA PRO A 24 -14.54 -10.29 -23.79
C PRO A 24 -15.97 -10.41 -24.31
N ASP A 25 -16.96 -10.53 -23.42
CA ASP A 25 -18.38 -10.62 -23.74
C ASP A 25 -19.05 -9.23 -23.91
N GLY A 26 -18.27 -8.15 -23.79
CA GLY A 26 -18.75 -6.76 -23.86
C GLY A 26 -19.39 -6.26 -22.56
N GLY A 27 -19.44 -7.11 -21.52
CA GLY A 27 -19.81 -6.73 -20.17
C GLY A 27 -18.64 -6.17 -19.36
N GLY A 28 -18.78 -6.21 -18.05
CA GLY A 28 -17.78 -5.82 -17.06
C GLY A 28 -17.52 -6.92 -16.03
N PRO A 29 -16.56 -6.69 -15.12
CA PRO A 29 -16.35 -7.58 -13.99
C PRO A 29 -17.60 -7.63 -13.09
N THR A 30 -17.83 -8.78 -12.44
CA THR A 30 -18.84 -8.88 -11.39
C THR A 30 -18.29 -8.60 -9.99
N LEU A 31 -16.98 -8.73 -9.83
CA LEU A 31 -16.25 -8.44 -8.60
C LEU A 31 -14.91 -7.83 -8.97
N ILE A 32 -14.40 -6.96 -8.11
CA ILE A 32 -13.06 -6.38 -8.22
C ILE A 32 -12.24 -6.85 -7.02
N LEU A 33 -11.00 -7.22 -7.27
CA LEU A 33 -9.96 -7.34 -6.25
C LEU A 33 -8.96 -6.24 -6.56
N ASP A 34 -8.74 -5.34 -5.61
CA ASP A 34 -7.96 -4.12 -5.82
C ASP A 34 -6.86 -4.02 -4.74
N ASP A 35 -5.75 -3.38 -5.12
CA ASP A 35 -4.64 -3.03 -4.25
C ASP A 35 -4.19 -1.59 -4.56
N GLY A 36 -4.56 -0.66 -3.68
CA GLY A 36 -4.35 0.78 -3.86
C GLY A 36 -5.55 1.51 -4.44
N GLY A 37 -6.55 0.79 -4.92
CA GLY A 37 -7.83 1.33 -5.36
C GLY A 37 -7.83 1.93 -6.77
N ASP A 38 -6.85 1.62 -7.62
CA ASP A 38 -6.71 2.25 -8.95
C ASP A 38 -7.76 1.74 -9.94
N ALA A 39 -8.07 0.43 -9.93
CA ALA A 39 -9.13 -0.12 -10.78
C ALA A 39 -10.50 0.44 -10.36
N THR A 40 -10.73 0.53 -9.05
CA THR A 40 -11.92 1.13 -8.46
C THR A 40 -12.03 2.61 -8.83
N MET A 41 -10.94 3.38 -8.66
CA MET A 41 -10.90 4.80 -8.99
C MET A 41 -11.18 5.03 -10.48
N LEU A 42 -10.50 4.31 -11.37
CA LEU A 42 -10.67 4.47 -12.82
C LEU A 42 -12.12 4.21 -13.24
N LEU A 43 -12.75 3.18 -12.67
CA LEU A 43 -14.15 2.86 -12.94
C LEU A 43 -15.11 3.96 -12.43
N HIS A 44 -14.88 4.49 -11.22
CA HIS A 44 -15.70 5.56 -10.65
C HIS A 44 -15.58 6.86 -11.45
N GLU A 45 -14.35 7.29 -11.75
CA GLU A 45 -14.06 8.50 -12.52
C GLU A 45 -14.57 8.39 -13.96
N GLY A 46 -14.34 7.24 -14.61
CA GLY A 46 -14.82 6.98 -15.96
C GLY A 46 -16.35 7.02 -16.07
N LEU A 47 -17.05 6.40 -15.11
CA LEU A 47 -18.52 6.46 -15.07
C LEU A 47 -19.03 7.88 -14.80
N ALA A 48 -18.36 8.63 -13.93
CA ALA A 48 -18.70 10.03 -13.67
C ALA A 48 -18.54 10.89 -14.95
N ALA A 49 -17.43 10.73 -15.66
CA ALA A 49 -17.17 11.42 -16.92
C ALA A 49 -18.18 11.05 -18.02
N GLU A 50 -18.55 9.78 -18.16
CA GLU A 50 -19.59 9.34 -19.09
C GLU A 50 -20.94 9.97 -18.78
N ARG A 51 -21.34 10.01 -17.51
CA ARG A 51 -22.61 10.64 -17.09
C ARG A 51 -22.61 12.14 -17.32
N ALA A 52 -21.46 12.79 -17.16
CA ALA A 52 -21.28 14.21 -17.45
C ALA A 52 -21.18 14.51 -18.95
N GLY A 53 -20.89 13.50 -19.78
CA GLY A 53 -20.60 13.65 -21.21
C GLY A 53 -19.26 14.35 -21.49
N ALA A 54 -18.40 14.50 -20.48
CA ALA A 54 -17.11 15.16 -20.59
C ALA A 54 -16.17 14.67 -19.48
N VAL A 55 -14.87 14.63 -19.79
CA VAL A 55 -13.80 14.37 -18.82
C VAL A 55 -13.30 15.71 -18.26
N PRO A 56 -13.03 15.83 -16.95
CA PRO A 56 -12.47 17.03 -16.37
C PRO A 56 -11.10 17.40 -16.97
N GLU A 57 -10.85 18.70 -17.15
CA GLU A 57 -9.53 19.19 -17.56
C GLU A 57 -8.51 19.07 -16.43
N ALA A 58 -7.26 18.77 -16.78
CA ALA A 58 -6.17 18.73 -15.82
C ALA A 58 -5.89 20.12 -15.23
N THR A 59 -5.71 20.21 -13.92
CA THR A 59 -5.20 21.43 -13.29
C THR A 59 -3.72 21.61 -13.61
N THR A 60 -3.21 22.84 -13.49
CA THR A 60 -1.79 23.14 -13.78
C THR A 60 -0.83 22.37 -12.86
N ASP A 61 -1.26 22.07 -11.64
CA ASP A 61 -0.51 21.34 -10.60
C ASP A 61 -0.78 19.83 -10.59
N ALA A 62 -1.56 19.29 -11.54
CA ALA A 62 -1.78 17.86 -11.65
C ALA A 62 -0.45 17.08 -11.73
N SER A 63 -0.42 15.86 -11.19
CA SER A 63 0.71 14.95 -11.40
C SER A 63 0.77 14.47 -12.84
N GLU A 64 1.93 14.00 -13.29
CA GLU A 64 2.06 13.34 -14.59
C GLU A 64 1.10 12.16 -14.72
N GLU A 65 1.05 11.30 -13.70
CA GLU A 65 0.14 10.16 -13.65
C GLU A 65 -1.33 10.56 -13.77
N TRP A 66 -1.77 11.60 -13.06
CA TRP A 66 -3.15 12.06 -13.17
C TRP A 66 -3.49 12.57 -14.58
N ARG A 67 -2.53 13.20 -15.29
CA ARG A 67 -2.73 13.56 -16.70
C ARG A 67 -2.89 12.33 -17.59
N VAL A 68 -2.17 11.24 -17.32
CA VAL A 68 -2.32 9.97 -18.04
C VAL A 68 -3.67 9.32 -17.76
N VAL A 69 -4.17 9.38 -16.51
CA VAL A 69 -5.54 8.95 -16.17
C VAL A 69 -6.56 9.72 -16.99
N LEU A 70 -6.50 11.06 -16.97
CA LEU A 70 -7.43 11.90 -17.73
C LEU A 70 -7.35 11.63 -19.23
N ALA A 71 -6.14 11.46 -19.79
CA ALA A 71 -5.96 11.09 -21.18
C ALA A 71 -6.59 9.73 -21.52
N THR A 72 -6.49 8.76 -20.61
CA THR A 72 -7.15 7.45 -20.72
C THR A 72 -8.66 7.61 -20.75
N LEU A 73 -9.24 8.38 -19.82
CA LEU A 73 -10.68 8.66 -19.77
C LEU A 73 -11.16 9.37 -21.05
N HIS A 74 -10.43 10.37 -21.54
CA HIS A 74 -10.76 11.08 -22.78
C HIS A 74 -10.79 10.15 -23.98
N ARG A 75 -9.77 9.29 -24.11
CA ARG A 75 -9.69 8.32 -25.19
C ARG A 75 -10.86 7.35 -25.14
N VAL A 76 -11.12 6.74 -23.98
CA VAL A 76 -12.20 5.76 -23.82
C VAL A 76 -13.56 6.37 -24.13
N LEU A 77 -13.84 7.58 -23.62
CA LEU A 77 -15.10 8.26 -23.88
C LEU A 77 -15.29 8.60 -25.37
N ALA A 78 -14.22 8.93 -26.09
CA ALA A 78 -14.27 9.21 -27.52
C ALA A 78 -14.43 7.94 -28.37
N GLU A 79 -13.78 6.84 -27.99
CA GLU A 79 -13.79 5.57 -28.72
C GLU A 79 -15.08 4.77 -28.50
N ASP A 80 -15.58 4.73 -27.27
CA ASP A 80 -16.68 3.86 -26.84
C ASP A 80 -17.52 4.52 -25.73
N PRO A 81 -18.41 5.47 -26.10
CA PRO A 81 -19.32 6.09 -25.14
C PRO A 81 -20.24 5.04 -24.50
N GLY A 82 -20.05 4.77 -23.20
CA GLY A 82 -20.79 3.77 -22.43
C GLY A 82 -19.97 2.55 -22.02
N ALA A 83 -18.66 2.53 -22.31
CA ALA A 83 -17.73 1.51 -21.82
C ALA A 83 -17.76 1.40 -20.29
N TRP A 84 -17.68 2.51 -19.58
CA TRP A 84 -17.64 2.52 -18.10
C TRP A 84 -18.99 2.15 -17.49
N GLN A 85 -20.10 2.57 -18.11
CA GLN A 85 -21.43 2.14 -17.72
C GLN A 85 -21.60 0.63 -17.83
N ARG A 86 -21.13 0.01 -18.93
CA ARG A 86 -21.17 -1.45 -19.09
C ARG A 86 -20.24 -2.15 -18.10
N ALA A 87 -19.04 -1.60 -17.88
CA ALA A 87 -18.08 -2.14 -16.93
C ALA A 87 -18.63 -2.13 -15.49
N ALA A 88 -19.28 -1.03 -15.08
CA ALA A 88 -19.78 -0.86 -13.71
C ALA A 88 -21.11 -1.59 -13.45
N ALA A 89 -21.93 -1.83 -14.48
CA ALA A 89 -23.30 -2.34 -14.30
C ALA A 89 -23.37 -3.69 -13.58
N GLY A 90 -22.37 -4.55 -13.75
CA GLY A 90 -22.31 -5.88 -13.15
C GLY A 90 -21.57 -5.97 -11.82
N VAL A 91 -20.86 -4.91 -11.40
CA VAL A 91 -19.98 -4.96 -10.23
C VAL A 91 -20.81 -5.02 -8.95
N ARG A 92 -20.67 -6.12 -8.22
CA ARG A 92 -21.36 -6.36 -6.95
C ARG A 92 -20.55 -5.88 -5.75
N GLY A 93 -19.22 -5.79 -5.88
CA GLY A 93 -18.36 -5.25 -4.85
C GLY A 93 -16.89 -5.36 -5.15
N VAL A 94 -16.08 -4.78 -4.27
CA VAL A 94 -14.62 -4.79 -4.31
C VAL A 94 -14.02 -5.29 -2.99
N SER A 95 -12.95 -6.06 -3.02
CA SER A 95 -12.11 -6.30 -1.85
C SER A 95 -10.77 -5.60 -2.02
N GLU A 96 -10.38 -4.79 -1.02
CA GLU A 96 -9.24 -3.88 -1.11
C GLU A 96 -8.12 -4.27 -0.15
N GLU A 97 -6.92 -4.44 -0.69
CA GLU A 97 -5.76 -5.02 -0.02
C GLU A 97 -5.05 -4.06 0.92
N THR A 98 -4.90 -2.78 0.57
CA THR A 98 -3.94 -1.89 1.25
C THR A 98 -4.58 -0.67 1.90
N THR A 99 -3.90 -0.16 2.93
CA THR A 99 -4.32 0.99 3.74
C THR A 99 -4.71 2.20 2.87
N THR A 100 -3.99 2.46 1.79
CA THR A 100 -4.24 3.61 0.93
C THR A 100 -5.50 3.46 0.09
N GLY A 101 -5.72 2.28 -0.50
CA GLY A 101 -6.96 1.99 -1.22
C GLY A 101 -8.17 2.04 -0.28
N VAL A 102 -8.04 1.50 0.95
CA VAL A 102 -9.08 1.59 1.98
C VAL A 102 -9.40 3.05 2.34
N HIS A 103 -8.41 3.92 2.44
CA HIS A 103 -8.64 5.34 2.68
C HIS A 103 -9.45 5.99 1.55
N ARG A 104 -9.18 5.63 0.28
CA ARG A 104 -9.99 6.07 -0.88
C ARG A 104 -11.42 5.57 -0.79
N LEU A 105 -11.63 4.30 -0.42
CA LEU A 105 -12.97 3.71 -0.24
C LEU A 105 -13.77 4.45 0.84
N TYR A 106 -13.20 4.67 2.03
CA TYR A 106 -13.88 5.40 3.09
C TYR A 106 -14.18 6.85 2.72
N ARG A 107 -13.30 7.50 1.95
CA ARG A 107 -13.58 8.84 1.39
C ARG A 107 -14.81 8.79 0.48
N MET A 108 -14.85 7.88 -0.50
CA MET A 108 -15.99 7.73 -1.40
C MET A 108 -17.28 7.40 -0.64
N GLN A 109 -17.23 6.57 0.40
CA GLN A 109 -18.39 6.31 1.25
C GLN A 109 -18.89 7.58 1.95
N ARG A 110 -17.99 8.36 2.59
CA ARG A 110 -18.36 9.61 3.28
C ARG A 110 -18.96 10.64 2.33
N GLU A 111 -18.45 10.70 1.10
CA GLU A 111 -18.92 11.60 0.04
C GLU A 111 -20.20 11.07 -0.66
N GLY A 112 -20.64 9.84 -0.37
CA GLY A 112 -21.77 9.20 -1.02
C GLY A 112 -21.51 8.81 -2.47
N ALA A 113 -20.25 8.74 -2.88
CA ALA A 113 -19.80 8.44 -4.24
C ALA A 113 -19.52 6.95 -4.48
N LEU A 114 -19.40 6.13 -3.42
CA LEU A 114 -19.11 4.71 -3.53
C LEU A 114 -20.23 3.97 -4.31
N LEU A 115 -19.86 3.33 -5.43
CA LEU A 115 -20.81 2.71 -6.35
C LEU A 115 -21.27 1.32 -5.92
N PHE A 116 -20.43 0.56 -5.23
CA PHE A 116 -20.68 -0.83 -4.83
C PHE A 116 -20.01 -1.15 -3.48
N PRO A 117 -20.53 -2.14 -2.73
CA PRO A 117 -19.96 -2.55 -1.45
C PRO A 117 -18.47 -2.86 -1.51
N ALA A 118 -17.77 -2.62 -0.40
CA ALA A 118 -16.37 -2.92 -0.30
C ALA A 118 -16.02 -3.70 0.96
N ILE A 119 -15.14 -4.69 0.85
CA ILE A 119 -14.50 -5.34 2.00
C ILE A 119 -13.08 -4.80 2.13
N ASN A 120 -12.84 -4.13 3.26
CA ASN A 120 -11.52 -3.73 3.73
C ASN A 120 -10.78 -4.98 4.22
N VAL A 121 -9.93 -5.54 3.37
CA VAL A 121 -9.09 -6.70 3.70
C VAL A 121 -7.85 -6.25 4.46
N ASN A 122 -7.38 -5.02 4.23
CA ASN A 122 -6.21 -4.49 4.93
C ASN A 122 -6.33 -4.60 6.47
N ASP A 123 -7.52 -4.28 7.00
CA ASP A 123 -7.75 -4.18 8.44
C ASP A 123 -8.12 -5.51 9.09
N SER A 124 -8.19 -6.60 8.32
CA SER A 124 -8.14 -7.95 8.90
C SER A 124 -6.91 -8.09 9.78
N VAL A 125 -7.07 -8.74 10.93
CA VAL A 125 -6.00 -8.90 11.91
C VAL A 125 -4.82 -9.66 11.30
N THR A 126 -5.15 -10.74 10.59
CA THR A 126 -4.21 -11.62 9.89
C THR A 126 -3.60 -11.00 8.63
N LYS A 127 -4.06 -9.81 8.23
CA LYS A 127 -3.42 -9.00 7.18
C LYS A 127 -2.53 -7.95 7.83
N SER A 128 -3.12 -6.93 8.44
CA SER A 128 -2.42 -5.76 8.99
C SER A 128 -1.22 -6.07 9.91
N LYS A 129 -1.30 -7.09 10.79
CA LYS A 129 -0.17 -7.43 11.70
C LYS A 129 0.74 -8.53 11.24
N PHE A 130 0.47 -9.11 10.08
CA PHE A 130 1.33 -10.14 9.52
C PHE A 130 2.00 -9.63 8.26
N ASP A 131 1.22 -9.19 7.29
CA ASP A 131 1.68 -8.64 6.03
C ASP A 131 2.48 -7.36 6.21
N ASN A 132 1.80 -6.29 6.63
CA ASN A 132 2.40 -4.96 6.72
C ASN A 132 3.59 -4.96 7.70
N LEU A 133 3.55 -5.81 8.74
CA LEU A 133 4.60 -5.91 9.75
C LEU A 133 5.72 -6.88 9.34
N TYR A 134 5.43 -8.18 9.24
CA TYR A 134 6.45 -9.21 9.03
C TYR A 134 6.86 -9.36 7.57
N GLY A 135 5.95 -9.05 6.63
CA GLY A 135 6.26 -8.95 5.20
C GLY A 135 7.30 -7.87 4.96
N CYS A 136 7.05 -6.65 5.43
CA CYS A 136 8.01 -5.55 5.29
C CYS A 136 9.31 -5.82 6.07
N ARG A 137 9.23 -6.48 7.23
CA ARG A 137 10.42 -6.91 7.98
C ARG A 137 11.32 -7.84 7.15
N HIS A 138 10.74 -8.66 6.28
CA HIS A 138 11.48 -9.51 5.36
C HIS A 138 11.98 -8.73 4.14
N SER A 139 11.07 -8.02 3.47
CA SER A 139 11.29 -7.55 2.10
C SER A 139 12.04 -6.22 2.00
N LEU A 140 11.98 -5.36 3.03
CA LEU A 140 12.73 -4.08 3.03
C LEU A 140 14.22 -4.33 2.83
N ILE A 141 14.80 -5.18 3.68
CA ILE A 141 16.24 -5.44 3.66
C ILE A 141 16.65 -6.26 2.43
N ASP A 142 15.75 -7.05 1.86
CA ASP A 142 15.99 -7.73 0.57
C ASP A 142 16.11 -6.70 -0.57
N GLY A 143 15.15 -5.76 -0.66
CA GLY A 143 15.20 -4.65 -1.62
C GLY A 143 16.48 -3.82 -1.50
N LEU A 144 16.84 -3.40 -0.28
CA LEU A 144 18.08 -2.64 -0.01
C LEU A 144 19.33 -3.42 -0.45
N LYS A 145 19.41 -4.72 -0.12
CA LYS A 145 20.56 -5.56 -0.46
C LYS A 145 20.68 -5.75 -1.97
N ARG A 146 19.61 -6.14 -2.66
CA ARG A 146 19.65 -6.32 -4.12
C ARG A 146 19.91 -5.01 -4.86
N ALA A 147 19.40 -3.90 -4.35
CA ALA A 147 19.62 -2.60 -4.95
C ALA A 147 21.08 -2.13 -4.82
N THR A 148 21.67 -2.22 -3.63
CA THR A 148 22.88 -1.46 -3.30
C THR A 148 24.04 -2.28 -2.76
N ASP A 149 23.80 -3.54 -2.37
CA ASP A 149 24.77 -4.39 -1.65
C ASP A 149 25.39 -3.73 -0.40
N VAL A 150 24.77 -2.65 0.12
CA VAL A 150 25.30 -1.86 1.22
C VAL A 150 25.30 -2.66 2.52
N MET A 151 26.39 -2.56 3.29
CA MET A 151 26.40 -3.06 4.66
C MET A 151 25.49 -2.20 5.53
N LEU A 152 24.40 -2.79 6.05
CA LEU A 152 23.43 -2.15 6.94
C LEU A 152 23.97 -1.95 8.37
N GLY A 153 24.78 -2.89 8.86
CA GLY A 153 25.35 -2.82 10.21
C GLY A 153 26.17 -1.55 10.45
N GLY A 154 25.89 -0.85 11.55
CA GLY A 154 26.55 0.39 11.94
C GLY A 154 26.05 1.66 11.22
N LYS A 155 25.23 1.53 10.17
CA LYS A 155 24.63 2.68 9.46
C LYS A 155 23.54 3.34 10.30
N LEU A 156 23.35 4.64 10.13
CA LEU A 156 22.21 5.38 10.64
C LEU A 156 21.04 5.28 9.64
N ALA A 157 20.03 4.49 9.99
CA ALA A 157 18.85 4.31 9.16
C ALA A 157 17.67 5.10 9.73
N VAL A 158 17.07 5.95 8.93
CA VAL A 158 15.93 6.80 9.27
C VAL A 158 14.67 6.18 8.68
N VAL A 159 13.68 5.89 9.52
CA VAL A 159 12.37 5.36 9.13
C VAL A 159 11.33 6.44 9.37
N CYS A 160 10.71 6.93 8.30
CA CYS A 160 9.66 7.93 8.39
C CYS A 160 8.29 7.24 8.48
N GLY A 161 7.62 7.36 9.62
CA GLY A 161 6.39 6.65 9.95
C GLY A 161 6.64 5.38 10.77
N TYR A 162 5.81 5.17 11.78
CA TYR A 162 5.89 4.06 12.73
C TYR A 162 4.55 3.33 12.91
N GLY A 163 3.76 3.28 11.84
CA GLY A 163 2.67 2.32 11.67
C GLY A 163 3.19 0.88 11.52
N ASP A 164 2.39 -0.02 10.97
CA ASP A 164 2.78 -1.44 10.87
C ASP A 164 3.96 -1.69 9.94
N VAL A 165 3.97 -1.01 8.79
CA VAL A 165 5.10 -1.01 7.84
C VAL A 165 6.36 -0.46 8.52
N GLY A 166 6.26 0.72 9.14
CA GLY A 166 7.36 1.37 9.84
C GLY A 166 7.95 0.51 10.96
N LYS A 167 7.11 -0.15 11.77
CA LYS A 167 7.54 -1.12 12.80
C LYS A 167 8.31 -2.28 12.18
N GLY A 168 7.82 -2.84 11.07
CA GLY A 168 8.49 -3.92 10.34
C GLY A 168 9.86 -3.49 9.82
N CYS A 169 9.92 -2.30 9.24
CA CYS A 169 11.13 -1.68 8.70
C CYS A 169 12.19 -1.45 9.78
N ALA A 170 11.79 -0.80 10.89
CA ALA A 170 12.68 -0.51 12.01
C ALA A 170 13.24 -1.80 12.62
N ALA A 171 12.38 -2.80 12.87
CA ALA A 171 12.80 -4.10 13.40
C ALA A 171 13.79 -4.83 12.46
N ALA A 172 13.59 -4.76 11.14
CA ALA A 172 14.50 -5.38 10.18
C ALA A 172 15.88 -4.70 10.17
N LEU A 173 15.91 -3.38 10.13
CA LEU A 173 17.14 -2.59 10.13
C LEU A 173 17.92 -2.77 11.43
N ALA A 174 17.24 -2.68 12.57
CA ALA A 174 17.84 -2.94 13.88
C ALA A 174 18.37 -4.37 14.01
N GLY A 175 17.62 -5.35 13.49
CA GLY A 175 18.05 -6.75 13.43
C GLY A 175 19.28 -7.01 12.54
N GLN A 176 19.62 -6.08 11.65
CA GLN A 176 20.87 -6.10 10.87
C GLN A 176 22.00 -5.26 11.51
N GLY A 177 21.77 -4.71 12.72
CA GLY A 177 22.73 -3.91 13.45
C GLY A 177 22.80 -2.44 13.01
N ALA A 178 21.81 -1.94 12.28
CA ALA A 178 21.70 -0.51 11.98
C ALA A 178 21.29 0.27 13.25
N ARG A 179 21.75 1.51 13.36
CA ARG A 179 21.24 2.49 14.32
C ARG A 179 19.97 3.10 13.74
N VAL A 180 18.82 2.73 14.28
CA VAL A 180 17.53 3.18 13.73
C VAL A 180 17.04 4.45 14.43
N VAL A 181 16.62 5.42 13.64
CA VAL A 181 15.90 6.64 14.03
C VAL A 181 14.53 6.62 13.38
N VAL A 182 13.52 7.09 14.11
CA VAL A 182 12.14 7.19 13.64
C VAL A 182 11.70 8.64 13.59
N THR A 183 10.93 9.01 12.57
CA THR A 183 10.17 10.27 12.55
C THR A 183 8.68 9.95 12.59
N GLU A 184 7.92 10.65 13.45
CA GLU A 184 6.48 10.40 13.61
C GLU A 184 5.71 11.69 13.89
N VAL A 185 4.47 11.70 13.42
CA VAL A 185 3.46 12.73 13.70
C VAL A 185 2.47 12.28 14.76
N ASP A 186 2.22 10.96 14.88
CA ASP A 186 1.32 10.40 15.89
C ASP A 186 2.08 10.16 17.20
N PRO A 187 1.65 10.78 18.32
CA PRO A 187 2.32 10.64 19.62
C PRO A 187 2.27 9.21 20.19
N ILE A 188 1.26 8.40 19.86
CA ILE A 188 1.16 7.00 20.29
C ILE A 188 2.24 6.18 19.57
N CYS A 189 2.35 6.33 18.25
CA CYS A 189 3.34 5.64 17.45
C CYS A 189 4.77 6.08 17.80
N ALA A 190 4.98 7.38 18.01
CA ALA A 190 6.25 7.93 18.50
C ALA A 190 6.63 7.33 19.87
N LEU A 191 5.69 7.26 20.81
CA LEU A 191 5.96 6.69 22.12
C LEU A 191 6.26 5.18 22.01
N GLN A 192 5.58 4.44 21.14
CA GLN A 192 5.91 3.03 20.86
C GLN A 192 7.34 2.88 20.34
N ALA A 193 7.77 3.69 19.36
CA ALA A 193 9.13 3.67 18.84
C ALA A 193 10.17 3.93 19.94
N ALA A 194 9.93 4.93 20.79
CA ALA A 194 10.80 5.25 21.92
C ALA A 194 10.88 4.11 22.94
N MET A 195 9.74 3.46 23.25
CA MET A 195 9.67 2.32 24.18
C MET A 195 10.37 1.07 23.64
N GLU A 196 10.52 0.94 22.32
CA GLU A 196 11.32 -0.11 21.67
C GLU A 196 12.82 0.24 21.55
N GLY A 197 13.22 1.42 22.03
CA GLY A 197 14.62 1.86 22.08
C GLY A 197 15.09 2.67 20.86
N TYR A 198 14.18 3.05 19.96
CA TYR A 198 14.50 3.91 18.83
C TYR A 198 14.49 5.39 19.24
N GLN A 199 15.48 6.15 18.76
CA GLN A 199 15.42 7.60 18.86
C GLN A 199 14.29 8.12 17.97
N VAL A 200 13.43 8.98 18.52
CA VAL A 200 12.42 9.71 17.75
C VAL A 200 12.85 11.17 17.62
N CYS A 201 12.99 11.66 16.40
CA CYS A 201 13.30 13.06 16.13
C CYS A 201 12.66 13.54 14.83
N ARG A 202 12.87 14.81 14.48
CA ARG A 202 12.43 15.32 13.18
C ARG A 202 13.41 14.87 12.10
N LEU A 203 12.94 14.80 10.86
CA LEU A 203 13.77 14.41 9.72
C LEU A 203 14.96 15.38 9.58
N GLU A 204 14.70 16.68 9.75
CA GLU A 204 15.68 17.77 9.62
C GLU A 204 16.86 17.64 10.60
N ASP A 205 16.66 16.95 11.73
CA ASP A 205 17.67 16.77 12.77
C ASP A 205 18.73 15.71 12.35
N VAL A 206 18.45 14.86 11.34
CA VAL A 206 19.32 13.72 10.97
C VAL A 206 19.73 13.66 9.50
N MET A 207 19.22 14.53 8.63
CA MET A 207 19.44 14.48 7.16
C MET A 207 20.91 14.39 6.75
N SER A 208 21.76 15.21 7.35
CA SER A 208 23.18 15.31 7.00
C SER A 208 24.02 14.14 7.53
N THR A 209 23.45 13.27 8.36
CA THR A 209 24.17 12.15 8.99
C THR A 209 23.59 10.79 8.62
N GLY A 210 22.31 10.72 8.26
CA GLY A 210 21.62 9.50 7.85
C GLY A 210 22.27 8.85 6.63
N ASP A 211 22.35 7.53 6.65
CA ASP A 211 22.85 6.69 5.56
C ASP A 211 21.72 6.17 4.67
N ILE A 212 20.58 5.84 5.29
CA ILE A 212 19.45 5.19 4.65
C ILE A 212 18.18 5.88 5.13
N PHE A 213 17.31 6.28 4.21
CA PHE A 213 16.04 6.94 4.50
C PHE A 213 14.91 6.14 3.87
N ILE A 214 14.01 5.62 4.71
CA ILE A 214 12.88 4.79 4.30
C ILE A 214 11.57 5.51 4.65
N THR A 215 10.77 5.85 3.64
CA THR A 215 9.42 6.39 3.85
C THR A 215 8.40 5.25 3.94
N ALA A 216 7.59 5.25 5.01
CA ALA A 216 6.62 4.20 5.34
C ALA A 216 5.34 4.82 5.95
N THR A 217 4.89 5.96 5.42
CA THR A 217 3.81 6.76 6.02
C THR A 217 2.46 6.58 5.34
N GLY A 218 2.43 6.25 4.04
CA GLY A 218 1.23 6.36 3.21
C GLY A 218 0.76 7.81 2.98
N CYS A 219 1.62 8.79 3.30
CA CYS A 219 1.36 10.22 3.12
C CYS A 219 1.95 10.72 1.79
N ARG A 220 2.16 12.02 1.67
CA ARG A 220 2.88 12.65 0.55
C ARG A 220 3.89 13.67 1.08
N ASP A 221 4.86 14.04 0.25
CA ASP A 221 5.80 15.11 0.51
C ASP A 221 6.65 14.89 1.79
N VAL A 222 6.96 13.63 2.13
CA VAL A 222 7.71 13.26 3.34
C VAL A 222 9.20 13.60 3.17
N ILE A 223 9.77 13.21 2.03
CA ILE A 223 11.14 13.56 1.63
C ILE A 223 11.07 14.40 0.36
N THR A 224 11.32 15.70 0.49
CA THR A 224 11.29 16.64 -0.65
C THR A 224 12.61 16.66 -1.42
N ALA A 225 12.65 17.32 -2.58
CA ALA A 225 13.91 17.56 -3.30
C ALA A 225 14.92 18.38 -2.45
N GLU A 226 14.44 19.36 -1.68
CA GLU A 226 15.27 20.13 -0.74
C GLU A 226 15.86 19.24 0.35
N HIS A 227 15.06 18.31 0.87
CA HIS A 227 15.51 17.32 1.84
C HIS A 227 16.67 16.49 1.27
N MET A 228 16.53 15.96 0.05
CA MET A 228 17.56 15.14 -0.57
C MET A 228 18.86 15.92 -0.85
N GLY A 229 18.78 17.20 -1.22
CA GLY A 229 19.96 18.06 -1.40
C GLY A 229 20.74 18.39 -0.12
N ARG A 230 20.21 18.02 1.05
CA ARG A 230 20.89 18.16 2.36
C ARG A 230 21.46 16.85 2.89
N MET A 231 21.23 15.74 2.18
CA MET A 231 21.74 14.43 2.58
C MET A 231 23.23 14.33 2.29
N LYS A 232 23.91 13.43 2.99
CA LYS A 232 25.33 13.18 2.72
C LYS A 232 25.50 12.42 1.39
N HIS A 233 26.71 12.50 0.83
CA HIS A 233 27.08 11.76 -0.37
C HIS A 233 26.78 10.27 -0.22
N GLN A 234 26.10 9.72 -1.23
CA GLN A 234 25.65 8.34 -1.35
C GLN A 234 24.68 7.88 -0.25
N ALA A 235 23.93 8.80 0.37
CA ALA A 235 22.75 8.42 1.13
C ALA A 235 21.75 7.67 0.24
N ILE A 236 21.10 6.66 0.79
CA ILE A 236 20.11 5.84 0.08
C ILE A 236 18.71 6.31 0.48
N VAL A 237 17.86 6.60 -0.50
CA VAL A 237 16.45 6.96 -0.30
C VAL A 237 15.58 5.90 -0.96
N GLY A 238 14.63 5.35 -0.20
CA GLY A 238 13.65 4.42 -0.71
C GLY A 238 12.29 4.62 -0.07
N ASN A 239 11.24 4.34 -0.83
CA ASN A 239 9.88 4.32 -0.35
C ASN A 239 9.38 2.88 -0.24
N ILE A 240 8.68 2.56 0.85
CA ILE A 240 7.99 1.27 1.03
C ILE A 240 6.55 1.47 1.51
N GLY A 241 6.05 2.72 1.49
CA GLY A 241 4.65 3.04 1.77
C GLY A 241 3.76 2.75 0.57
N HIS A 242 3.06 3.73 0.00
CA HIS A 242 2.21 3.50 -1.18
C HIS A 242 2.36 4.64 -2.20
N PHE A 243 2.23 4.34 -3.49
CA PHE A 243 2.56 5.22 -4.62
C PHE A 243 4.03 5.71 -4.63
N ASP A 244 4.30 6.79 -5.37
CA ASP A 244 5.61 7.43 -5.55
C ASP A 244 5.70 8.82 -4.90
N ASN A 245 4.65 9.29 -4.22
CA ASN A 245 4.52 10.68 -3.77
C ASN A 245 4.99 10.94 -2.33
N GLU A 246 5.44 9.92 -1.59
CA GLU A 246 6.14 10.15 -0.31
C GLU A 246 7.52 10.80 -0.53
N VAL A 247 8.13 10.57 -1.70
CA VAL A 247 9.41 11.14 -2.11
C VAL A 247 9.18 12.05 -3.31
N ASP A 248 9.63 13.30 -3.24
CA ASP A 248 9.45 14.29 -4.32
C ASP A 248 10.46 14.08 -5.47
N VAL A 249 10.29 12.99 -6.21
CA VAL A 249 11.11 12.66 -7.38
C VAL A 249 10.91 13.69 -8.50
N ALA A 250 9.66 14.10 -8.72
CA ALA A 250 9.34 15.15 -9.69
C ALA A 250 10.04 16.48 -9.35
N GLY A 251 10.23 16.78 -8.07
CA GLY A 251 11.02 17.92 -7.60
C GLY A 251 12.49 17.80 -7.96
N LEU A 252 13.10 16.62 -7.81
CA LEU A 252 14.47 16.39 -8.25
C LEU A 252 14.62 16.58 -9.76
N GLU A 253 13.69 16.05 -10.55
CA GLU A 253 13.76 16.12 -12.02
C GLU A 253 13.51 17.53 -12.57
N ARG A 254 12.89 18.41 -11.78
CA ARG A 254 12.76 19.84 -12.11
C ARG A 254 14.03 20.65 -11.86
N LEU A 255 14.97 20.14 -11.07
CA LEU A 255 16.24 20.83 -10.80
C LEU A 255 17.20 20.65 -11.98
N SER A 256 17.37 21.71 -12.77
CA SER A 256 18.19 21.68 -14.00
C SER A 256 19.68 21.39 -13.78
N ASP A 257 20.15 21.53 -12.55
CA ASP A 257 21.52 21.37 -12.11
C ASP A 257 21.77 20.08 -11.33
N VAL A 258 20.75 19.22 -11.19
CA VAL A 258 20.86 17.86 -10.65
C VAL A 258 20.91 16.85 -11.81
N GLN A 259 21.95 16.01 -11.83
CA GLN A 259 22.13 15.00 -12.87
C GLN A 259 21.66 13.63 -12.40
N ARG A 260 20.69 13.02 -13.11
CA ARG A 260 20.31 11.61 -12.93
C ARG A 260 21.30 10.69 -13.68
N VAL A 261 21.86 9.74 -12.97
CA VAL A 261 22.75 8.68 -13.49
C VAL A 261 22.14 7.34 -13.15
N ARG A 262 21.69 6.60 -14.18
CA ARG A 262 21.15 5.25 -13.98
C ARG A 262 22.30 4.28 -13.68
N VAL A 263 22.29 3.67 -12.50
CA VAL A 263 23.28 2.66 -12.10
C VAL A 263 22.88 1.30 -12.66
N LYS A 264 21.62 0.92 -12.44
CA LYS A 264 20.97 -0.28 -12.98
C LYS A 264 19.46 -0.11 -12.91
N ASP A 265 18.70 -1.12 -13.32
CA ASP A 265 17.25 -1.10 -13.21
C ASP A 265 16.80 -0.82 -11.77
N GLN A 266 15.90 0.16 -11.60
CA GLN A 266 15.36 0.64 -10.33
C GLN A 266 16.42 1.19 -9.34
N VAL A 267 17.61 1.56 -9.82
CA VAL A 267 18.64 2.22 -8.99
C VAL A 267 19.24 3.38 -9.78
N ASP A 268 18.92 4.58 -9.32
CA ASP A 268 19.39 5.83 -9.91
C ASP A 268 20.21 6.61 -8.89
N GLU A 269 21.25 7.29 -9.35
CA GLU A 269 22.03 8.24 -8.57
C GLU A 269 21.70 9.66 -9.04
N TYR A 270 21.32 10.55 -8.13
CA TYR A 270 21.10 11.97 -8.39
C TYR A 270 22.30 12.75 -7.87
N VAL A 271 23.07 13.35 -8.77
CA VAL A 271 24.31 14.09 -8.48
C VAL A 271 24.01 15.59 -8.43
N PHE A 272 24.33 16.22 -7.30
CA PHE A 272 24.12 17.65 -7.04
C PHE A 272 25.32 18.51 -7.49
N PRO A 273 25.16 19.85 -7.63
CA PRO A 273 26.20 20.73 -8.19
C PRO A 273 27.54 20.76 -7.44
N ASP A 274 27.52 20.47 -6.14
CA ASP A 274 28.72 20.40 -5.29
C ASP A 274 29.43 19.03 -5.36
N GLY A 275 28.91 18.11 -6.16
CA GLY A 275 29.46 16.78 -6.42
C GLY A 275 29.01 15.69 -5.44
N HIS A 276 28.22 16.01 -4.41
CA HIS A 276 27.59 14.95 -3.62
C HIS A 276 26.43 14.32 -4.41
N SER A 277 25.94 13.17 -3.93
CA SER A 277 24.89 12.43 -4.64
C SER A 277 24.01 11.67 -3.67
N VAL A 278 22.81 11.30 -4.12
CA VAL A 278 21.85 10.45 -3.40
C VAL A 278 21.45 9.29 -4.31
N ILE A 279 21.36 8.09 -3.74
CA ILE A 279 20.91 6.88 -4.43
C ILE A 279 19.40 6.75 -4.20
N LEU A 280 18.60 6.85 -5.25
CA LEU A 280 17.16 6.69 -5.22
C LEU A 280 16.78 5.28 -5.70
N LEU A 281 15.93 4.62 -4.92
CA LEU A 281 15.43 3.28 -5.21
C LEU A 281 14.05 3.34 -5.88
N SER A 282 13.90 2.55 -6.94
CA SER A 282 12.62 2.34 -7.66
C SER A 282 11.90 3.62 -8.06
N GLU A 283 12.64 4.70 -8.34
CA GLU A 283 12.06 6.00 -8.75
C GLU A 283 11.02 6.51 -7.73
N GLY A 284 11.24 6.25 -6.43
CA GLY A 284 10.32 6.63 -5.36
C GLY A 284 9.10 5.71 -5.20
N ARG A 285 8.91 4.70 -6.06
CA ARG A 285 7.91 3.64 -5.88
C ARG A 285 8.37 2.62 -4.82
N LEU A 286 7.48 1.68 -4.52
CA LEU A 286 7.66 0.55 -3.60
C LEU A 286 8.97 -0.24 -3.83
N LEU A 287 10.01 0.04 -3.05
CA LEU A 287 11.35 -0.54 -3.24
C LEU A 287 11.40 -2.05 -3.04
N ASN A 288 10.58 -2.60 -2.14
CA ASN A 288 10.58 -4.04 -1.84
C ASN A 288 10.08 -4.87 -3.03
N LEU A 289 9.14 -4.35 -3.82
CA LEU A 289 8.64 -4.94 -5.05
C LEU A 289 9.50 -4.54 -6.26
N GLY A 290 9.91 -3.27 -6.32
CA GLY A 290 10.67 -2.71 -7.44
C GLY A 290 12.10 -3.24 -7.51
N ASN A 291 12.82 -3.28 -6.37
CA ASN A 291 14.20 -3.76 -6.30
C ASN A 291 14.33 -5.25 -5.93
N ALA A 292 13.27 -5.88 -5.43
CA ALA A 292 13.28 -7.29 -5.05
C ALA A 292 12.01 -8.03 -5.52
N THR A 293 11.40 -8.82 -4.64
CA THR A 293 10.27 -9.71 -4.97
C THR A 293 9.09 -9.55 -4.01
N GLY A 294 9.04 -8.43 -3.27
CA GLY A 294 7.98 -8.19 -2.29
C GLY A 294 8.03 -9.14 -1.09
N HIS A 295 6.88 -9.34 -0.46
CA HIS A 295 6.72 -10.19 0.72
C HIS A 295 6.86 -11.67 0.37
N PRO A 296 7.35 -12.51 1.31
CA PRO A 296 7.49 -13.94 1.06
C PRO A 296 6.12 -14.63 1.01
N SER A 297 6.02 -15.73 0.25
CA SER A 297 4.76 -16.43 -0.02
C SER A 297 3.98 -16.82 1.25
N PHE A 298 4.67 -17.23 2.31
CA PHE A 298 4.00 -17.58 3.57
C PHE A 298 3.28 -16.40 4.21
N VAL A 299 3.83 -15.18 4.11
CA VAL A 299 3.18 -13.96 4.58
C VAL A 299 2.01 -13.58 3.67
N MET A 300 2.20 -13.64 2.34
CA MET A 300 1.11 -13.35 1.40
C MET A 300 -0.03 -14.36 1.49
N SER A 301 0.22 -15.58 1.97
CA SER A 301 -0.80 -16.60 2.20
C SER A 301 -1.89 -16.11 3.17
N PHE A 302 -1.53 -15.34 4.20
CA PHE A 302 -2.54 -14.76 5.11
C PHE A 302 -3.42 -13.74 4.38
N SER A 303 -2.80 -12.76 3.73
CA SER A 303 -3.48 -11.70 2.97
C SER A 303 -4.38 -12.26 1.88
N PHE A 304 -3.87 -13.20 1.09
CA PHE A 304 -4.61 -13.77 -0.02
C PHE A 304 -5.69 -14.75 0.43
N THR A 305 -5.54 -15.41 1.59
CA THR A 305 -6.67 -16.16 2.17
C THR A 305 -7.80 -15.20 2.57
N ASN A 306 -7.49 -14.05 3.18
CA ASN A 306 -8.49 -13.02 3.45
C ASN A 306 -9.14 -12.48 2.17
N GLN A 307 -8.36 -12.21 1.12
CA GLN A 307 -8.91 -11.79 -0.18
C GLN A 307 -9.87 -12.84 -0.77
N VAL A 308 -9.52 -14.12 -0.72
CA VAL A 308 -10.41 -15.20 -1.20
C VAL A 308 -11.70 -15.24 -0.39
N LEU A 309 -11.63 -15.14 0.95
CA LEU A 309 -12.81 -15.10 1.80
C LEU A 309 -13.69 -13.87 1.51
N ALA A 310 -13.07 -12.70 1.32
CA ALA A 310 -13.78 -11.48 0.95
C ALA A 310 -14.47 -11.59 -0.42
N GLN A 311 -13.81 -12.16 -1.41
CA GLN A 311 -14.38 -12.38 -2.74
C GLN A 311 -15.55 -13.38 -2.70
N MET A 312 -15.41 -14.47 -1.94
CA MET A 312 -16.50 -15.43 -1.71
C MET A 312 -17.70 -14.77 -1.03
N GLU A 313 -17.45 -13.94 -0.02
CA GLU A 313 -18.49 -13.23 0.73
C GLU A 313 -19.22 -12.20 -0.14
N LEU A 314 -18.50 -11.38 -0.91
CA LEU A 314 -19.12 -10.45 -1.87
C LEU A 314 -19.90 -11.20 -2.95
N HIS A 315 -19.35 -12.31 -3.46
CA HIS A 315 -20.06 -13.15 -4.44
C HIS A 315 -21.39 -13.67 -3.91
N ALA A 316 -21.43 -14.13 -2.67
CA ALA A 316 -22.66 -14.65 -2.08
C ALA A 316 -23.62 -13.53 -1.66
N ASN A 317 -23.10 -12.51 -0.96
CA ASN A 317 -23.88 -11.69 -0.03
C ASN A 317 -23.69 -10.17 -0.20
N ALA A 318 -23.04 -9.67 -1.27
CA ALA A 318 -22.74 -8.24 -1.40
C ALA A 318 -23.90 -7.28 -1.10
N GLU A 319 -25.14 -7.63 -1.46
CA GLU A 319 -26.32 -6.77 -1.21
C GLU A 319 -26.63 -6.55 0.28
N ALA A 320 -26.11 -7.41 1.17
CA ALA A 320 -26.25 -7.24 2.61
C ALA A 320 -25.37 -6.10 3.17
N TYR A 321 -24.40 -5.60 2.40
CA TYR A 321 -23.48 -4.53 2.80
C TYR A 321 -23.91 -3.17 2.26
N ARG A 322 -25.20 -2.88 2.44
CA ARG A 322 -25.81 -1.59 2.17
C ARG A 322 -26.47 -1.08 3.45
N ASP A 323 -26.47 0.23 3.63
CA ASP A 323 -27.21 0.84 4.74
C ASP A 323 -28.73 0.83 4.49
N ASP A 324 -29.51 1.32 5.46
CA ASP A 324 -30.97 1.41 5.37
C ASP A 324 -31.47 2.24 4.18
N ALA A 325 -30.62 3.11 3.61
CA ALA A 325 -30.90 3.91 2.42
C ALA A 325 -30.45 3.23 1.11
N GLY A 326 -29.96 1.99 1.18
CA GLY A 326 -29.46 1.22 0.04
C GLY A 326 -28.06 1.63 -0.43
N ARG A 327 -27.35 2.48 0.32
CA ARG A 327 -26.02 2.97 -0.06
C ARG A 327 -24.96 1.93 0.30
N PRO A 328 -24.03 1.61 -0.62
CA PRO A 328 -22.91 0.72 -0.33
C PRO A 328 -22.12 1.10 0.93
N GLN A 329 -21.62 0.09 1.64
CA GLN A 329 -20.75 0.26 2.79
C GLN A 329 -19.40 -0.43 2.57
N VAL A 330 -18.38 0.12 3.23
CA VAL A 330 -17.06 -0.45 3.47
C VAL A 330 -17.13 -1.18 4.80
N VAL A 331 -16.94 -2.49 4.78
CA VAL A 331 -16.98 -3.37 5.96
C VAL A 331 -15.67 -4.13 6.10
N THR A 332 -15.40 -4.69 7.28
CA THR A 332 -14.28 -5.61 7.51
C THR A 332 -14.78 -7.05 7.57
N LEU A 333 -13.89 -8.02 7.38
CA LEU A 333 -14.23 -9.42 7.62
C LEU A 333 -14.56 -9.65 9.11
N PRO A 334 -15.53 -10.52 9.43
CA PRO A 334 -15.84 -10.84 10.81
C PRO A 334 -14.69 -11.60 11.50
N LYS A 335 -14.50 -11.34 12.80
CA LYS A 335 -13.38 -11.85 13.59
C LYS A 335 -13.15 -13.37 13.52
N HIS A 336 -14.21 -14.17 13.41
CA HIS A 336 -14.06 -15.64 13.31
C HIS A 336 -13.34 -16.07 12.01
N LEU A 337 -13.48 -15.31 10.92
CA LEU A 337 -12.76 -15.58 9.68
C LEU A 337 -11.28 -15.19 9.79
N ASP A 338 -10.97 -14.09 10.47
CA ASP A 338 -9.58 -13.73 10.79
C ASP A 338 -8.91 -14.83 11.63
N GLU A 339 -9.59 -15.34 12.66
CA GLU A 339 -9.09 -16.44 13.48
C GLU A 339 -8.95 -17.74 12.68
N GLU A 340 -9.86 -18.01 11.74
CA GLU A 340 -9.77 -19.16 10.86
C GLU A 340 -8.57 -19.07 9.92
N VAL A 341 -8.31 -17.90 9.34
CA VAL A 341 -7.07 -17.66 8.57
C VAL A 341 -5.86 -17.95 9.44
N ALA A 342 -5.80 -17.47 10.67
CA ALA A 342 -4.67 -17.76 11.55
C ALA A 342 -4.53 -19.28 11.80
N ARG A 343 -5.64 -19.97 12.11
CA ARG A 343 -5.70 -21.40 12.40
C ARG A 343 -5.20 -22.25 11.24
N LEU A 344 -5.56 -21.89 10.00
CA LEU A 344 -5.12 -22.55 8.77
C LEU A 344 -3.60 -22.50 8.56
N HIS A 345 -2.89 -21.56 9.18
CA HIS A 345 -1.44 -21.41 9.01
C HIS A 345 -0.62 -22.06 10.15
N LEU A 346 -1.25 -22.51 11.23
CA LEU A 346 -0.54 -22.98 12.43
C LEU A 346 0.21 -24.29 12.22
N ASP A 347 -0.42 -25.27 11.56
CA ASP A 347 0.15 -26.60 11.33
C ASP A 347 1.41 -26.54 10.46
N ALA A 348 1.44 -25.62 9.50
CA ALA A 348 2.61 -25.38 8.64
C ALA A 348 3.85 -24.93 9.44
N LEU A 349 3.64 -24.37 10.64
CA LEU A 349 4.71 -23.95 11.57
C LEU A 349 4.87 -24.92 12.75
N GLY A 350 4.12 -26.03 12.77
CA GLY A 350 4.11 -26.98 13.89
C GLY A 350 3.54 -26.41 15.20
N ILE A 351 2.73 -25.36 15.13
CA ILE A 351 2.14 -24.72 16.30
C ILE A 351 0.93 -25.54 16.76
N ARG A 352 0.89 -25.87 18.05
CA ARG A 352 -0.24 -26.57 18.68
C ARG A 352 -0.95 -25.65 19.67
N LEU A 353 -2.22 -25.37 19.44
CA LEU A 353 -3.02 -24.55 20.33
C LEU A 353 -3.45 -25.33 21.58
N SER A 354 -3.46 -24.64 22.71
CA SER A 354 -4.24 -25.07 23.87
C SER A 354 -5.73 -24.92 23.56
N ARG A 355 -6.55 -25.82 24.09
CA ARG A 355 -8.02 -25.70 24.03
C ARG A 355 -8.55 -25.26 25.40
N LEU A 356 -9.44 -24.28 25.41
CA LEU A 356 -10.15 -23.88 26.62
C LEU A 356 -10.99 -25.06 27.12
N SER A 357 -10.99 -25.31 28.44
CA SER A 357 -12.05 -26.11 29.06
C SER A 357 -13.36 -25.32 29.10
N ASP A 358 -14.49 -26.01 29.26
CA ASP A 358 -15.80 -25.36 29.39
C ASP A 358 -15.81 -24.33 30.54
N GLU A 359 -15.21 -24.67 31.69
CA GLU A 359 -15.08 -23.74 32.83
C GLU A 359 -14.25 -22.48 32.50
N GLN A 360 -13.21 -22.59 31.66
CA GLN A 360 -12.41 -21.45 31.25
C GLN A 360 -13.15 -20.58 30.23
N ALA A 361 -13.87 -21.20 29.30
CA ALA A 361 -14.69 -20.52 28.30
C ALA A 361 -15.82 -19.72 28.97
N ASP A 362 -16.54 -20.33 29.91
CA ASP A 362 -17.56 -19.68 30.72
C ASP A 362 -16.99 -18.52 31.56
N TYR A 363 -15.82 -18.70 32.17
CA TYR A 363 -15.17 -17.63 32.94
C TYR A 363 -14.80 -16.41 32.09
N LEU A 364 -14.39 -16.64 30.85
CA LEU A 364 -14.00 -15.60 29.90
C LEU A 364 -15.18 -15.02 29.10
N ASP A 365 -16.37 -15.60 29.21
CA ASP A 365 -17.56 -15.27 28.42
C ASP A 365 -17.31 -15.37 26.90
N VAL A 366 -16.67 -16.47 26.48
CA VAL A 366 -16.37 -16.76 25.06
C VAL A 366 -16.70 -18.21 24.72
N SER A 367 -16.91 -18.50 23.43
CA SER A 367 -16.99 -19.88 22.94
C SER A 367 -15.61 -20.56 23.00
N PRO A 368 -15.53 -21.88 23.30
CA PRO A 368 -14.29 -22.65 23.20
C PRO A 368 -13.64 -22.60 21.80
N ASP A 369 -14.46 -22.36 20.76
CA ASP A 369 -14.03 -22.30 19.36
C ASP A 369 -13.90 -20.84 18.84
N GLY A 370 -14.09 -19.85 19.73
CA GLY A 370 -14.00 -18.43 19.42
C GLY A 370 -15.29 -17.80 18.87
N PRO A 371 -15.29 -16.49 18.54
CA PRO A 371 -14.15 -15.56 18.64
C PRO A 371 -13.63 -15.36 20.07
N TYR A 372 -12.32 -15.25 20.22
CA TYR A 372 -11.64 -15.22 21.54
C TYR A 372 -11.41 -13.82 22.10
N LYS A 373 -11.76 -12.78 21.34
CA LYS A 373 -11.49 -11.38 21.69
C LYS A 373 -12.67 -10.48 21.31
N PRO A 374 -12.92 -9.41 22.07
CA PRO A 374 -13.95 -8.45 21.71
C PRO A 374 -13.59 -7.69 20.43
N GLU A 375 -14.57 -7.07 19.80
CA GLU A 375 -14.40 -6.44 18.48
C GLU A 375 -13.33 -5.34 18.46
N HIS A 376 -13.30 -4.50 19.50
CA HIS A 376 -12.39 -3.36 19.63
C HIS A 376 -10.96 -3.74 20.05
N TYR A 377 -10.66 -5.03 20.16
CA TYR A 377 -9.34 -5.50 20.58
C TYR A 377 -8.31 -5.25 19.47
N LYS A 378 -7.16 -4.69 19.85
CA LYS A 378 -6.09 -4.32 18.91
C LYS A 378 -5.11 -5.49 18.78
N TYR A 379 -5.56 -6.62 18.21
CA TYR A 379 -4.88 -7.93 18.05
C TYR A 379 -5.11 -8.97 19.11
#